data_AF-A0A954CN39-F1
#
_entry.id   AF-A0A954CN39-F1
#
_cell.length_a   1.000
_cell.length_b   1.000
_cell.length_c   1.000
_cell.angle_alpha   90.00
_cell.angle_beta   90.00
_cell.angle_gamma   90.00
#
_symmetry.space_group_name_H-M   'P 1'
#
loop_
_entity.id
_entity.type
_entity.pdbx_description
1 polymer ?
#
loop_
_entity_poly.entity_id
_entity_poly.type
_entity_poly.pdbx_seq_one_letter_code
_entity_poly.pdbx_strand_id
1 'polypeptide(L)'
;MTSARVLAAALATAAVGLAQGRGGLSSDHQAELAKIQPAINQAIDDGVRWLLGSQQRDGSWSFEEEVFATGQTALSTYTLLKCGIPREHAAIQRAIAHFTTIRPTMVYAAGAQVLALTATHDKSYHGRVREIVDDIAGWQEDSWSYPNPGGKIQRLHSSRDLSITQFALLAYRAAAAEGLPIATRSLRDAFDGTLRFQDSGSSAGFSYR
;
A
#
# COMPACT_ATOMS: atom_id res chain seq x y z
N MET A 1 -15.34 23.32 4.08
CA MET A 1 -14.72 21.97 3.98
C MET A 1 -13.69 21.94 2.84
N THR A 2 -12.77 22.91 2.79
CA THR A 2 -11.89 23.15 1.61
C THR A 2 -10.40 22.99 1.92
N SER A 3 -10.01 22.77 3.18
CA SER A 3 -8.60 22.80 3.59
C SER A 3 -7.88 21.45 3.62
N ALA A 4 -8.60 20.33 3.43
CA ALA A 4 -7.99 18.99 3.45
C ALA A 4 -7.54 18.47 2.07
N ARG A 5 -8.08 19.03 0.97
CA ARG A 5 -7.85 18.52 -0.40
C ARG A 5 -6.55 19.01 -1.05
N VAL A 6 -5.94 20.08 -0.51
CA VAL A 6 -4.65 20.61 -1.02
C VAL A 6 -3.46 19.78 -0.50
N LEU A 7 -3.57 19.10 0.64
CA LEU A 7 -2.45 18.37 1.23
C LEU A 7 -2.09 17.08 0.48
N ALA A 8 -3.04 16.42 -0.19
CA ALA A 8 -2.78 15.17 -0.90
C ALA A 8 -1.94 15.39 -2.16
N ALA A 9 -2.10 16.52 -2.84
CA ALA A 9 -1.27 16.90 -3.99
C ALA A 9 0.17 17.27 -3.57
N ALA A 10 0.35 17.85 -2.38
CA ALA A 10 1.68 18.23 -1.87
C ALA A 10 2.52 17.04 -1.37
N LEU A 11 1.89 15.96 -0.89
CA LEU A 11 2.61 14.79 -0.36
C LEU A 11 3.17 13.87 -1.47
N ALA A 12 2.64 13.92 -2.69
CA ALA A 12 3.21 13.21 -3.84
C ALA A 12 4.49 13.89 -4.36
N THR A 13 4.70 15.18 -4.07
CA THR A 13 5.91 15.92 -4.48
C THR A 13 7.00 15.94 -3.40
N ALA A 14 6.68 15.70 -2.13
CA ALA A 14 7.62 15.86 -1.03
C ALA A 14 8.51 14.65 -0.72
N ALA A 15 8.22 13.45 -1.25
CA ALA A 15 8.99 12.23 -0.93
C ALA A 15 10.25 12.02 -1.79
N VAL A 16 10.47 12.84 -2.82
CA VAL A 16 11.69 12.77 -3.68
C VAL A 16 12.64 13.96 -3.43
N GLY A 17 12.21 14.99 -2.69
CA GLY A 17 12.93 16.26 -2.59
C GLY A 17 13.90 16.44 -1.41
N LEU A 18 14.11 15.44 -0.54
CA LEU A 18 14.91 15.61 0.67
C LEU A 18 16.35 15.07 0.60
N ALA A 19 16.81 14.66 -0.58
CA ALA A 19 18.22 14.40 -0.81
C ALA A 19 18.63 15.06 -2.13
N GLN A 20 19.46 16.10 -2.03
CA GLN A 20 20.05 16.92 -3.11
C GLN A 20 19.18 18.12 -3.56
N GLY A 21 19.72 19.32 -3.37
CA GLY A 21 19.09 20.58 -3.73
C GLY A 21 18.90 20.77 -5.25
N ARG A 22 17.89 21.59 -5.60
CA ARG A 22 17.41 21.97 -6.95
C ARG A 22 16.55 20.91 -7.66
N GLY A 23 15.23 20.98 -7.49
CA GLY A 23 14.30 20.11 -8.23
C GLY A 23 12.81 20.48 -8.10
N GLY A 24 12.48 21.77 -7.99
CA GLY A 24 11.08 22.17 -8.21
C GLY A 24 10.74 22.02 -9.69
N LEU A 25 9.56 21.49 -10.02
CA LEU A 25 9.02 21.56 -11.38
C LEU A 25 9.07 23.03 -11.85
N SER A 26 9.46 23.27 -13.10
CA SER A 26 9.45 24.63 -13.67
C SER A 26 8.06 25.24 -13.56
N SER A 27 7.96 26.57 -13.54
CA SER A 27 6.68 27.30 -13.53
C SER A 27 5.75 26.82 -14.65
N ASP A 28 6.33 26.49 -15.80
CA ASP A 28 5.61 26.05 -16.99
C ASP A 28 5.03 24.65 -16.78
N HIS A 29 5.81 23.73 -16.21
CA HIS A 29 5.30 22.40 -15.84
C HIS A 29 4.21 22.49 -14.75
N GLN A 30 4.35 23.39 -13.79
CA GLN A 30 3.31 23.61 -12.77
C GLN A 30 2.02 24.14 -13.40
N ALA A 31 2.12 25.07 -14.36
CA ALA A 31 0.97 25.60 -15.09
C ALA A 31 0.28 24.52 -15.94
N GLU A 32 1.03 23.64 -16.60
CA GLU A 32 0.47 22.50 -17.34
C GLU A 32 -0.23 21.50 -16.41
N LEU A 33 0.37 21.16 -15.27
CA LEU A 33 -0.27 20.29 -14.27
C LEU A 33 -1.57 20.91 -13.72
N ALA A 34 -1.58 22.22 -13.49
CA ALA A 34 -2.78 22.92 -13.03
C ALA A 34 -3.94 22.82 -14.02
N LYS A 35 -3.68 22.75 -15.34
CA LYS A 35 -4.72 22.59 -16.36
C LYS A 35 -5.41 21.22 -16.30
N ILE A 36 -4.67 20.16 -15.99
CA ILE A 36 -5.22 18.79 -15.92
C ILE A 36 -5.78 18.43 -14.54
N GLN A 37 -5.46 19.22 -13.50
CA GLN A 37 -5.88 18.95 -12.13
C GLN A 37 -7.41 18.77 -11.95
N PRO A 38 -8.29 19.56 -12.60
CA PRO A 38 -9.73 19.33 -12.51
C PRO A 38 -10.17 17.97 -13.04
N ALA A 39 -9.60 17.52 -14.17
CA ALA A 39 -9.89 16.20 -14.74
C ALA A 39 -9.39 15.06 -13.85
N ILE A 40 -8.22 15.22 -13.23
CA ILE A 40 -7.69 14.27 -12.23
C ILE A 40 -8.65 14.15 -11.04
N ASN A 41 -9.12 15.29 -10.51
CA ASN A 41 -10.05 15.29 -9.38
C ASN A 41 -11.37 14.60 -9.74
N GLN A 42 -11.89 14.85 -10.95
CA GLN A 42 -13.11 14.20 -11.42
C GLN A 42 -12.92 12.68 -11.52
N ALA A 43 -11.79 12.20 -12.07
CA ALA A 43 -11.50 10.77 -12.16
C ALA A 43 -11.40 10.10 -10.77
N ILE A 44 -10.81 10.79 -9.78
CA ILE A 44 -10.78 10.32 -8.39
C ILE A 44 -12.19 10.23 -7.81
N ASP A 45 -13.02 11.27 -8.00
CA ASP A 45 -14.40 11.29 -7.51
C ASP A 45 -15.24 10.16 -8.13
N ASP A 46 -15.02 9.88 -9.42
CA ASP A 46 -15.68 8.77 -10.13
C ASP A 46 -15.24 7.40 -9.61
N GLY A 47 -13.94 7.22 -9.34
CA GLY A 47 -13.41 6.00 -8.73
C GLY A 47 -13.94 5.77 -7.30
N VAL A 48 -14.02 6.83 -6.48
CA VAL A 48 -14.61 6.78 -5.14
C VAL A 48 -16.08 6.38 -5.22
N ARG A 49 -16.85 6.99 -6.13
CA ARG A 49 -18.27 6.65 -6.32
C ARG A 49 -18.43 5.20 -6.73
N TRP A 50 -17.60 4.71 -7.65
CA TRP A 50 -17.63 3.33 -8.08
C TRP A 50 -17.32 2.36 -6.94
N LEU A 51 -16.24 2.58 -6.18
CA LEU A 51 -15.86 1.73 -5.05
C LEU A 51 -16.98 1.69 -3.99
N LEU A 52 -17.53 2.84 -3.61
CA LEU A 52 -18.63 2.88 -2.63
C LEU A 52 -19.89 2.16 -3.14
N GLY A 53 -20.17 2.25 -4.45
CA GLY A 53 -21.32 1.59 -5.08
C GLY A 53 -21.13 0.10 -5.35
N SER A 54 -19.89 -0.38 -5.44
CA SER A 54 -19.56 -1.79 -5.75
C SER A 54 -19.29 -2.65 -4.52
N GLN A 55 -19.28 -2.06 -3.31
CA GLN A 55 -19.07 -2.81 -2.08
C GLN A 55 -20.20 -3.85 -1.88
N GLN A 56 -19.80 -5.07 -1.51
CA GLN A 56 -20.76 -6.12 -1.19
C GLN A 56 -21.46 -5.90 0.16
N ARG A 57 -22.56 -6.62 0.36
CA ARG A 57 -23.38 -6.53 1.59
C ARG A 57 -22.60 -6.89 2.85
N ASP A 58 -21.64 -7.80 2.73
CA ASP A 58 -20.76 -8.24 3.82
C ASP A 58 -19.60 -7.27 4.10
N GLY A 59 -19.48 -6.17 3.35
CA GLY A 59 -18.42 -5.18 3.48
C GLY A 59 -17.19 -5.43 2.59
N SER A 60 -17.14 -6.54 1.86
CA SER A 60 -16.00 -6.87 0.99
C SER A 60 -16.03 -6.15 -0.35
N TRP A 61 -14.88 -6.10 -1.01
CA TRP A 61 -14.78 -5.97 -2.45
C TRP A 61 -14.21 -7.28 -2.99
N SER A 62 -14.98 -7.98 -3.81
CA SER A 62 -14.56 -9.29 -4.34
C SER A 62 -13.36 -9.17 -5.27
N PHE A 63 -12.54 -10.21 -5.20
CA PHE A 63 -11.52 -10.54 -6.18
C PHE A 63 -11.68 -12.01 -6.53
N GLU A 64 -11.38 -12.38 -7.78
CA GLU A 64 -11.66 -13.73 -8.31
C GLU A 64 -10.79 -14.82 -7.66
N GLU A 65 -9.69 -14.46 -7.00
CA GLU A 65 -8.75 -15.42 -6.41
C GLU A 65 -8.84 -15.45 -4.87
N GLU A 66 -9.36 -16.57 -4.34
CA GLU A 66 -9.51 -16.83 -2.90
C GLU A 66 -8.21 -16.71 -2.11
N VAL A 67 -7.05 -16.91 -2.75
CA VAL A 67 -5.72 -16.78 -2.13
C VAL A 67 -5.42 -15.37 -1.62
N PHE A 68 -6.16 -14.35 -2.07
CA PHE A 68 -6.03 -12.96 -1.63
C PHE A 68 -7.23 -12.47 -0.81
N ALA A 69 -7.92 -13.38 -0.10
CA ALA A 69 -9.23 -13.19 0.56
C ALA A 69 -9.48 -11.85 1.28
N THR A 70 -8.46 -11.11 1.72
CA THR A 70 -8.60 -9.78 2.33
C THR A 70 -7.87 -8.64 1.63
N GLY A 71 -6.96 -8.93 0.71
CA GLY A 71 -6.08 -7.92 0.11
C GLY A 71 -6.86 -6.85 -0.65
N GLN A 72 -7.82 -7.26 -1.49
CA GLN A 72 -8.66 -6.35 -2.26
C GLN A 72 -9.49 -5.44 -1.35
N THR A 73 -10.17 -6.01 -0.35
CA THR A 73 -11.00 -5.24 0.59
C THR A 73 -10.15 -4.25 1.39
N ALA A 74 -8.99 -4.67 1.89
CA ALA A 74 -8.09 -3.81 2.64
C ALA A 74 -7.51 -2.67 1.77
N LEU A 75 -7.06 -2.96 0.55
CA LEU A 75 -6.54 -1.95 -0.36
C LEU A 75 -7.61 -0.96 -0.81
N SER A 76 -8.84 -1.42 -1.04
CA SER A 76 -9.99 -0.56 -1.34
C SER A 76 -10.31 0.36 -0.16
N THR A 77 -10.26 -0.17 1.07
CA THR A 77 -10.44 0.61 2.31
C THR A 77 -9.37 1.67 2.47
N TYR A 78 -8.09 1.29 2.30
CA TYR A 78 -6.97 2.23 2.34
C TYR A 78 -7.14 3.35 1.31
N THR A 79 -7.48 2.99 0.06
CA THR A 79 -7.72 3.95 -1.03
C THR A 79 -8.80 4.96 -0.64
N LEU A 80 -9.96 4.51 -0.16
CA LEU A 80 -11.05 5.39 0.24
C LEU A 80 -10.66 6.33 1.40
N LEU A 81 -9.92 5.83 2.40
CA LEU A 81 -9.37 6.66 3.48
C LEU A 81 -8.42 7.73 2.93
N LYS A 82 -7.52 7.38 1.99
CA LYS A 82 -6.61 8.33 1.34
C LYS A 82 -7.33 9.34 0.44
N CYS A 83 -8.49 8.97 -0.12
CA CYS A 83 -9.39 9.88 -0.84
C CYS A 83 -10.22 10.78 0.10
N GLY A 84 -10.06 10.66 1.42
CA GLY A 84 -10.70 11.55 2.40
C GLY A 84 -12.08 11.08 2.86
N ILE A 85 -12.47 9.83 2.58
CA ILE A 85 -13.65 9.23 3.21
C ILE A 85 -13.33 9.00 4.69
N PRO A 86 -14.14 9.51 5.64
CA PRO A 86 -13.86 9.40 7.06
C PRO A 86 -13.96 7.94 7.52
N ARG A 87 -13.16 7.55 8.53
CA ARG A 87 -13.17 6.18 9.05
C ARG A 87 -14.53 5.78 9.61
N GLU A 88 -15.34 6.72 10.07
CA GLU A 88 -16.69 6.53 10.59
C GLU A 88 -17.72 6.21 9.49
N HIS A 89 -17.36 6.40 8.21
CA HIS A 89 -18.25 6.08 7.10
C HIS A 89 -18.62 4.58 7.11
N ALA A 90 -19.91 4.27 6.96
CA ALA A 90 -20.41 2.90 7.12
C ALA A 90 -19.72 1.89 6.19
N ALA A 91 -19.35 2.30 4.97
CA ALA A 91 -18.58 1.44 4.06
C ALA A 91 -17.18 1.07 4.61
N ILE A 92 -16.50 2.02 5.25
CA ILE A 92 -15.18 1.77 5.86
C ILE A 92 -15.31 0.83 7.06
N GLN A 93 -16.27 1.10 7.96
CA GLN A 93 -16.51 0.27 9.14
C GLN A 93 -16.84 -1.17 8.77
N ARG A 94 -17.73 -1.39 7.79
CA ARG A 94 -18.05 -2.73 7.29
C ARG A 94 -16.84 -3.43 6.69
N ALA A 95 -16.02 -2.72 5.92
CA ALA A 95 -14.84 -3.31 5.30
C ALA A 95 -13.79 -3.73 6.34
N ILE A 96 -13.52 -2.88 7.34
CA ILE A 96 -12.62 -3.20 8.45
C ILE A 96 -13.17 -4.39 9.24
N ALA A 97 -14.46 -4.38 9.59
CA ALA A 97 -15.11 -5.50 10.26
C ALA A 97 -14.98 -6.80 9.46
N HIS A 98 -15.11 -6.74 8.13
CA HIS A 98 -14.91 -7.89 7.26
C HIS A 98 -13.47 -8.41 7.32
N PHE A 99 -12.47 -7.61 6.94
CA PHE A 99 -11.12 -8.14 6.75
C PHE A 99 -10.37 -8.44 8.06
N THR A 100 -10.75 -7.82 9.19
CA THR A 100 -10.11 -8.10 10.49
C THR A 100 -10.49 -9.45 11.07
N THR A 101 -11.56 -10.09 10.59
CA THR A 101 -11.92 -11.47 10.97
C THR A 101 -11.00 -12.52 10.35
N ILE A 102 -10.23 -12.15 9.33
CA ILE A 102 -9.37 -13.05 8.56
C ILE A 102 -7.92 -12.64 8.74
N ARG A 103 -7.10 -13.55 9.29
CA ARG A 103 -5.64 -13.34 9.35
C ARG A 103 -5.06 -13.50 7.94
N PRO A 104 -4.31 -12.51 7.42
CA PRO A 104 -3.69 -12.62 6.11
C PRO A 104 -2.59 -13.70 6.15
N THR A 105 -2.46 -14.46 5.07
CA THR A 105 -1.41 -15.49 4.88
C THR A 105 -0.37 -15.10 3.84
N MET A 106 -0.55 -13.93 3.21
CA MET A 106 0.24 -13.43 2.11
C MET A 106 0.72 -12.01 2.43
N VAL A 107 1.99 -11.72 2.15
CA VAL A 107 2.60 -10.40 2.40
C VAL A 107 1.82 -9.27 1.73
N TYR A 108 1.28 -9.49 0.53
CA TYR A 108 0.45 -8.51 -0.17
C TYR A 108 -0.80 -8.13 0.64
N ALA A 109 -1.58 -9.13 1.07
CA ALA A 109 -2.80 -8.92 1.84
C ALA A 109 -2.47 -8.35 3.23
N ALA A 110 -1.40 -8.83 3.86
CA ALA A 110 -0.90 -8.34 5.13
C ALA A 110 -0.52 -6.86 5.06
N GLY A 111 0.26 -6.47 4.06
CA GLY A 111 0.66 -5.08 3.86
C GLY A 111 -0.53 -4.16 3.58
N ALA A 112 -1.49 -4.61 2.77
CA ALA A 112 -2.72 -3.88 2.52
C ALA A 112 -3.55 -3.68 3.81
N GLN A 113 -3.66 -4.70 4.67
CA GLN A 113 -4.35 -4.57 5.97
C GLN A 113 -3.64 -3.56 6.88
N VAL A 114 -2.31 -3.61 6.99
CA VAL A 114 -1.55 -2.65 7.81
C VAL A 114 -1.76 -1.22 7.29
N LEU A 115 -1.69 -1.01 5.98
CA LEU A 115 -1.96 0.30 5.37
C LEU A 115 -3.36 0.81 5.69
N ALA A 116 -4.38 -0.04 5.54
CA ALA A 116 -5.77 0.32 5.82
C ALA A 116 -6.00 0.66 7.30
N LEU A 117 -5.53 -0.17 8.22
CA LEU A 117 -5.71 0.02 9.66
C LEU A 117 -4.98 1.27 10.15
N THR A 118 -3.72 1.46 9.76
CA THR A 118 -2.94 2.65 10.17
C THR A 118 -3.50 3.95 9.58
N ALA A 119 -4.07 3.93 8.37
CA ALA A 119 -4.71 5.11 7.78
C ALA A 119 -5.95 5.61 8.54
N THR A 120 -6.51 4.81 9.46
CA THR A 120 -7.58 5.27 10.37
C THR A 120 -7.07 6.16 11.50
N HIS A 121 -5.78 6.07 11.83
CA HIS A 121 -5.15 6.61 13.05
C HIS A 121 -5.83 6.17 14.35
N ASP A 122 -6.59 5.07 14.32
CA ASP A 122 -7.21 4.48 15.49
C ASP A 122 -6.23 3.49 16.15
N LYS A 123 -5.78 3.87 17.36
CA LYS A 123 -4.81 3.10 18.15
C LYS A 123 -5.36 1.76 18.64
N SER A 124 -6.69 1.56 18.60
CA SER A 124 -7.29 0.26 18.92
C SER A 124 -6.78 -0.86 18.01
N TYR A 125 -6.34 -0.53 16.78
CA TYR A 125 -5.78 -1.50 15.84
C TYR A 125 -4.28 -1.77 16.03
N HIS A 126 -3.58 -1.04 16.91
CA HIS A 126 -2.13 -1.19 17.09
C HIS A 126 -1.70 -2.62 17.45
N GLY A 127 -2.52 -3.35 18.23
CA GLY A 127 -2.26 -4.76 18.54
C GLY A 127 -2.23 -5.62 17.29
N ARG A 128 -3.28 -5.53 16.45
CA ARG A 128 -3.38 -6.27 15.20
C ARG A 128 -2.30 -5.86 14.20
N VAL A 129 -1.98 -4.57 14.09
CA VAL A 129 -0.90 -4.10 13.20
C VAL A 129 0.44 -4.74 13.60
N ARG A 130 0.74 -4.84 14.90
CA ARG A 130 1.97 -5.45 15.39
C ARG A 130 2.04 -6.94 15.03
N GLU A 131 0.96 -7.68 15.27
CA GLU A 131 0.86 -9.09 14.89
C GLU A 131 1.14 -9.32 13.40
N ILE A 132 0.53 -8.50 12.52
CA ILE A 132 0.73 -8.63 11.07
C ILE A 132 2.15 -8.24 10.65
N VAL A 133 2.74 -7.21 11.26
CA VAL A 133 4.13 -6.79 10.99
C VAL A 133 5.13 -7.87 11.42
N ASP A 134 4.90 -8.51 12.55
CA ASP A 134 5.70 -9.63 13.04
C ASP A 134 5.56 -10.85 12.10
N ASP A 135 4.35 -11.14 11.62
CA ASP A 135 4.12 -12.17 10.60
C ASP A 135 4.90 -11.88 9.31
N ILE A 136 4.83 -10.64 8.80
CA ILE A 136 5.60 -10.21 7.62
C ILE A 136 7.10 -10.44 7.88
N ALA A 137 7.63 -10.04 9.04
CA ALA A 137 9.04 -10.28 9.38
C ALA A 137 9.39 -11.78 9.38
N GLY A 138 8.51 -12.63 9.90
CA GLY A 138 8.69 -14.08 9.94
C GLY A 138 8.64 -14.76 8.58
N TRP A 139 7.99 -14.16 7.58
CA TRP A 139 7.91 -14.69 6.21
C TRP A 139 9.08 -14.26 5.32
N GLN A 140 10.03 -13.48 5.82
CA GLN A 140 11.13 -12.97 5.02
C GLN A 140 12.25 -14.01 4.86
N GLU A 141 12.70 -14.19 3.61
CA GLU A 141 13.97 -14.86 3.30
C GLU A 141 15.05 -13.79 3.02
N ASP A 142 15.53 -13.68 1.78
CA ASP A 142 16.35 -12.53 1.33
C ASP A 142 15.49 -11.32 0.92
N SER A 143 14.25 -11.57 0.53
CA SER A 143 13.21 -10.64 0.12
C SER A 143 11.85 -11.29 0.40
N TRP A 144 10.76 -10.60 0.12
CA TRP A 144 9.43 -11.23 0.10
C TRP A 144 9.03 -11.52 -1.34
N SER A 145 8.46 -12.71 -1.55
CA SER A 145 7.98 -13.22 -2.84
C SER A 145 6.66 -13.97 -2.63
N TYR A 146 5.95 -14.30 -3.72
CA TYR A 146 4.77 -15.15 -3.62
C TYR A 146 5.17 -16.55 -3.08
N PRO A 147 4.46 -17.09 -2.08
CA PRO A 147 4.66 -18.47 -1.66
C PRO A 147 4.29 -19.42 -2.81
N ASN A 148 5.23 -20.28 -3.18
CA ASN A 148 5.02 -21.35 -4.16
C ASN A 148 5.32 -22.73 -3.55
N PRO A 149 4.55 -23.18 -2.55
CA PRO A 149 4.80 -24.45 -1.90
C PRO A 149 4.69 -25.60 -2.91
N GLY A 150 5.83 -26.24 -3.18
CA GLY A 150 5.95 -27.38 -4.09
C GLY A 150 5.80 -27.05 -5.58
N GLY A 151 5.98 -25.79 -6.01
CA GLY A 151 5.88 -25.41 -7.42
C GLY A 151 4.45 -25.43 -8.00
N LYS A 152 3.44 -25.59 -7.14
CA LYS A 152 2.06 -25.88 -7.53
C LYS A 152 1.28 -24.67 -8.04
N ILE A 153 1.71 -23.45 -7.73
CA ILE A 153 1.05 -22.24 -8.26
C ILE A 153 1.77 -21.82 -9.55
N GLN A 154 1.47 -22.54 -10.63
CA GLN A 154 2.19 -22.42 -11.90
C GLN A 154 2.03 -21.05 -12.60
N ARG A 155 1.05 -20.24 -12.18
CA ARG A 155 0.86 -18.83 -12.61
C ARG A 155 1.70 -17.82 -11.84
N LEU A 156 2.07 -18.13 -10.59
CA LEU A 156 2.95 -17.31 -9.78
C LEU A 156 4.34 -17.89 -9.95
N HIS A 157 5.00 -17.52 -11.05
CA HIS A 157 6.40 -17.89 -11.25
C HIS A 157 7.17 -17.55 -9.96
N SER A 158 8.06 -18.46 -9.55
CA SER A 158 9.04 -18.28 -8.47
C SER A 158 10.05 -17.16 -8.75
N SER A 159 9.75 -16.26 -9.70
CA SER A 159 10.43 -15.01 -9.93
C SER A 159 10.21 -14.13 -8.71
N ARG A 160 11.30 -13.80 -8.03
CA ARG A 160 11.31 -12.87 -6.92
C ARG A 160 10.64 -11.57 -7.33
N ASP A 161 9.46 -11.31 -6.78
CA ASP A 161 8.62 -10.17 -7.16
C ASP A 161 8.79 -9.04 -6.14
N LEU A 162 9.59 -8.04 -6.50
CA LEU A 162 9.78 -6.79 -5.76
C LEU A 162 8.48 -6.06 -5.39
N SER A 163 7.36 -6.24 -6.09
CA SER A 163 6.08 -5.65 -5.66
C SER A 163 5.63 -6.21 -4.31
N ILE A 164 5.96 -7.46 -4.00
CA ILE A 164 5.68 -8.05 -2.67
C ILE A 164 6.59 -7.43 -1.61
N THR A 165 7.87 -7.23 -1.93
CA THR A 165 8.80 -6.52 -1.05
C THR A 165 8.36 -5.08 -0.82
N GLN A 166 7.81 -4.40 -1.83
CA GLN A 166 7.22 -3.07 -1.69
C GLN A 166 6.09 -3.05 -0.67
N PHE A 167 5.16 -4.02 -0.70
CA PHE A 167 4.07 -4.08 0.28
C PHE A 167 4.56 -4.31 1.71
N ALA A 168 5.58 -5.16 1.91
CA ALA A 168 6.21 -5.34 3.22
C ALA A 168 6.83 -4.03 3.74
N LEU A 169 7.60 -3.33 2.89
CA LEU A 169 8.24 -2.07 3.25
C LEU A 169 7.21 -0.96 3.52
N LEU A 170 6.12 -0.90 2.77
CA LEU A 170 5.01 0.01 3.02
C LEU A 170 4.32 -0.27 4.36
N ALA A 171 4.13 -1.54 4.71
CA ALA A 171 3.60 -1.94 6.00
C ALA A 171 4.50 -1.48 7.15
N TYR A 172 5.81 -1.72 7.04
CA TYR A 172 6.79 -1.28 8.03
C TYR A 172 6.81 0.24 8.18
N ARG A 173 6.80 0.98 7.06
CA ARG A 173 6.72 2.44 7.09
C ARG A 173 5.47 2.93 7.80
N ALA A 174 4.32 2.32 7.51
CA ALA A 174 3.05 2.70 8.11
C ALA A 174 3.00 2.41 9.62
N ALA A 175 3.49 1.24 10.04
CA ALA A 175 3.61 0.88 11.45
C ALA A 175 4.58 1.81 12.21
N ALA A 176 5.75 2.10 11.63
CA ALA A 176 6.71 3.02 12.21
C ALA A 176 6.18 4.45 12.35
N ALA A 177 5.38 4.93 11.38
CA ALA A 177 4.72 6.24 11.44
C ALA A 177 3.71 6.33 12.60
N GLU A 178 3.17 5.21 13.05
CA GLU A 178 2.30 5.08 14.23
C GLU A 178 3.09 4.85 15.54
N GLY A 179 4.42 4.83 15.48
CA GLY A 179 5.30 4.60 16.63
C GLY A 179 5.44 3.13 17.04
N LEU A 180 5.06 2.19 16.18
CA LEU A 180 5.17 0.75 16.44
C LEU A 180 6.58 0.24 16.10
N PRO A 181 7.09 -0.76 16.85
CA PRO A 181 8.38 -1.38 16.54
C PRO A 181 8.33 -2.10 15.20
N ILE A 182 9.45 -2.09 14.48
CA ILE A 182 9.65 -2.82 13.24
C ILE A 182 10.97 -3.59 13.30
N ALA A 183 11.08 -4.68 12.55
CA ALA A 183 12.30 -5.48 12.49
C ALA A 183 13.39 -4.77 11.66
N THR A 184 14.31 -4.06 12.31
CA THR A 184 15.39 -3.31 11.62
C THR A 184 16.30 -4.22 10.78
N ARG A 185 16.50 -5.47 11.21
CA ARG A 185 17.25 -6.47 10.43
C ARG A 185 16.54 -6.77 9.10
N SER A 186 15.23 -6.98 9.16
CA SER A 186 14.39 -7.21 8.00
C SER A 186 14.44 -6.07 6.97
N LEU A 187 14.50 -4.81 7.43
CA LEU A 187 14.70 -3.66 6.55
C LEU A 187 16.05 -3.70 5.81
N ARG A 188 17.14 -4.04 6.52
CA ARG A 188 18.47 -4.14 5.91
C ARG A 188 18.51 -5.25 4.87
N ASP A 189 17.99 -6.42 5.22
CA ASP A 189 17.97 -7.58 4.34
C ASP A 189 17.14 -7.27 3.08
N ALA A 190 15.99 -6.58 3.24
CA ALA A 190 15.17 -6.15 2.11
C ALA A 190 15.86 -5.10 1.22
N PHE A 191 16.64 -4.18 1.81
CA PHE A 191 17.43 -3.21 1.06
C PHE A 191 18.50 -3.92 0.22
N ASP A 192 19.30 -4.78 0.85
CA ASP A 192 20.34 -5.55 0.18
C ASP A 192 19.76 -6.48 -0.90
N GLY A 193 18.61 -7.09 -0.62
CA GLY A 193 17.86 -7.93 -1.57
C GLY A 193 17.36 -7.13 -2.77
N THR A 194 16.75 -5.96 -2.53
CA THR A 194 16.20 -5.10 -3.60
C THR A 194 17.30 -4.55 -4.51
N LEU A 195 18.44 -4.13 -3.96
CA LEU A 195 19.55 -3.60 -4.77
C LEU A 195 20.14 -4.61 -5.76
N ARG A 196 19.99 -5.91 -5.53
CA ARG A 196 20.44 -6.94 -6.50
C ARG A 196 19.65 -6.91 -7.81
N PHE A 197 18.46 -6.31 -7.80
CA PHE A 197 17.57 -6.16 -8.96
C PHE A 197 17.71 -4.80 -9.62
N GLN A 198 18.60 -3.93 -9.14
CA GLN A 198 18.93 -2.69 -9.83
C GLN A 198 19.55 -3.03 -11.18
N ASP A 199 19.06 -2.38 -12.23
CA ASP A 199 19.67 -2.47 -13.55
C ASP A 199 21.09 -1.90 -13.49
N SER A 200 22.05 -2.62 -14.06
CA SER A 200 23.44 -2.17 -14.19
C SER A 200 23.64 -1.23 -15.39
N GLY A 201 22.60 -1.04 -16.21
CA GLY A 201 22.57 -0.14 -17.36
C GLY A 201 22.39 1.35 -17.01
N SER A 202 22.24 2.18 -18.04
CA SER A 202 22.01 3.62 -17.90
C SER A 202 20.62 3.98 -17.36
N SER A 203 19.72 3.00 -17.25
CA SER A 203 18.44 3.15 -16.59
C SER A 203 18.65 2.94 -15.09
N ALA A 204 18.33 3.93 -14.25
CA ALA A 204 18.35 3.76 -12.78
C ALA A 204 17.16 2.89 -12.29
N GLY A 205 16.66 1.97 -13.13
CA GLY A 205 15.47 1.17 -12.90
C GLY A 205 15.73 -0.13 -12.13
N PHE A 206 14.65 -0.82 -11.78
CA PHE A 206 14.66 -2.16 -11.20
C PHE A 206 13.99 -3.13 -12.17
N SER A 207 14.54 -4.32 -12.34
CA SER A 207 13.97 -5.35 -13.23
C SER A 207 13.92 -6.71 -12.55
N TYR A 208 12.88 -7.49 -12.87
CA TYR A 208 12.78 -8.89 -12.50
C TYR A 208 13.68 -9.68 -13.46
N ARG A 209 14.89 -10.04 -13.00
CA ARG A 209 15.85 -10.85 -13.78
C ARG A 209 15.41 -12.31 -13.85
#